data_AF-A0A8J5QRV4-F1
#
_entry.id   AF-A0A8J5QRV4-F1
#
_cell.length_a   1.000
_cell.length_b   1.000
_cell.length_c   1.000
_cell.angle_alpha   90.00
_cell.angle_beta   90.00
_cell.angle_gamma   90.00
#
_symmetry.space_group_name_H-M   'P 1'
#
loop_
_entity.id
_entity.type
_entity.pdbx_description
1 polymer ?
#
loop_
_entity_poly.entity_id
_entity_poly.type
_entity_poly.pdbx_seq_one_letter_code
_entity_poly.pdbx_strand_id
1 'polypeptide(L)'
;VVSEPQAQIMAKGDIYVKTGSVLTLNCRMSQGPHDLGTVAWFRDNQPVVTSARSENDVDQQPRITVETEWSEALESRLKIFSARVTDSGNYSCVPTTAKRASVIVHVINGK
;
A
#
# COMPACT_ATOMS: atom_id res chain seq x y z
N VAL A 1 -15.76 5.77 25.48
CA VAL A 1 -15.08 4.59 24.89
C VAL A 1 -13.89 5.11 24.12
N VAL A 2 -12.67 4.74 24.51
CA VAL A 2 -11.46 5.12 23.76
C VAL A 2 -11.35 4.15 22.58
N SER A 3 -11.45 4.65 21.35
CA SER A 3 -11.24 3.83 20.16
C SER A 3 -9.75 3.59 19.98
N GLU A 4 -9.33 2.34 19.91
CA GLU A 4 -7.94 1.98 19.61
C GLU A 4 -7.54 2.54 18.23
N PRO A 5 -6.28 2.97 18.07
CA PRO A 5 -5.79 3.43 16.78
C PRO A 5 -5.78 2.26 15.78
N GLN A 6 -6.27 2.52 14.57
CA GLN A 6 -6.30 1.54 13.50
C GLN A 6 -5.95 2.18 12.15
N ALA A 7 -5.30 1.39 11.30
CA ALA A 7 -5.18 1.70 9.89
C ALA A 7 -6.52 1.48 9.19
N GLN A 8 -6.74 2.21 8.10
CA GLN A 8 -7.84 1.98 7.18
C GLN A 8 -7.31 2.11 5.76
N ILE A 9 -7.51 1.07 4.95
CA ILE A 9 -7.30 1.17 3.50
C ILE A 9 -8.55 1.79 2.89
N MET A 10 -8.38 2.85 2.10
CA MET A 10 -9.46 3.64 1.48
C MET A 10 -10.09 2.89 0.29
N ALA A 11 -10.58 1.68 0.54
CA ALA A 11 -11.25 0.82 -0.42
C ALA A 11 -12.63 0.43 0.13
N LYS A 12 -13.64 0.37 -0.74
CA LYS A 12 -15.02 -0.01 -0.35
C LYS A 12 -15.25 -1.54 -0.36
N GLY A 13 -14.21 -2.32 -0.65
CA GLY A 13 -14.26 -3.77 -0.83
C GLY A 13 -13.04 -4.26 -1.62
N ASP A 14 -13.16 -5.41 -2.26
CA ASP A 14 -12.11 -5.98 -3.11
C ASP A 14 -11.83 -5.06 -4.31
N ILE A 15 -10.55 -4.91 -4.64
CA ILE A 15 -10.08 -4.03 -5.69
C ILE A 15 -9.82 -4.84 -6.95
N TYR A 16 -10.39 -4.40 -8.07
CA TYR A 16 -10.15 -5.01 -9.39
C TYR A 16 -9.36 -4.04 -10.25
N VAL A 17 -8.19 -4.46 -10.74
CA VAL A 17 -7.32 -3.64 -11.59
C VAL A 17 -6.98 -4.41 -12.86
N LYS A 18 -6.93 -3.73 -14.01
CA LYS A 18 -6.54 -4.36 -15.27
C LYS A 18 -5.02 -4.49 -15.35
N THR A 19 -4.55 -5.54 -16.00
CA THR A 19 -3.14 -5.68 -16.36
C THR A 19 -2.61 -4.46 -17.10
N GLY A 20 -1.38 -4.03 -16.77
CA GLY A 20 -0.74 -2.84 -17.35
C GLY A 20 -1.21 -1.51 -16.75
N SER A 21 -2.28 -1.50 -15.95
CA SER A 21 -2.72 -0.29 -15.25
C SER A 21 -1.89 -0.01 -13.99
N VAL A 22 -2.10 1.15 -13.38
CA VAL A 22 -1.48 1.51 -12.09
C VAL A 22 -2.43 1.14 -10.95
N LEU A 23 -1.98 0.29 -10.03
CA LEU A 23 -2.66 0.02 -8.76
C LEU A 23 -2.19 1.05 -7.73
N THR A 24 -3.13 1.72 -7.06
CA THR A 24 -2.84 2.62 -5.93
C THR A 24 -3.64 2.18 -4.72
N LEU A 25 -2.96 1.82 -3.63
CA LEU A 25 -3.57 1.57 -2.33
C LEU A 25 -3.22 2.71 -1.39
N ASN A 26 -4.24 3.29 -0.79
CA ASN A 26 -4.08 4.35 0.18
C ASN A 26 -4.47 3.85 1.58
N CYS A 27 -3.53 3.93 2.52
CA CYS A 27 -3.71 3.57 3.91
C CYS A 27 -3.62 4.80 4.80
N ARG A 28 -4.69 5.10 5.54
CA ARG A 28 -4.79 6.24 6.44
C ARG A 28 -4.97 5.77 7.88
N MET A 29 -4.27 6.41 8.81
CA MET A 29 -4.45 6.15 10.25
C MET A 29 -5.64 6.93 10.83
N SER A 30 -6.37 6.30 11.75
CA SER A 30 -7.53 6.91 12.40
C SER A 30 -7.18 7.98 13.46
N GLN A 31 -5.90 8.17 13.78
CA GLN A 31 -5.43 9.15 14.78
C GLN A 31 -4.28 10.01 14.24
N GLY A 32 -4.17 11.23 14.77
CA GLY A 32 -3.15 12.22 14.44
C GLY A 32 -1.77 11.91 15.04
N PRO A 33 -0.77 12.78 14.80
CA PRO A 33 0.67 12.48 14.82
C PRO A 33 1.33 12.19 16.18
N HIS A 34 0.58 11.95 17.26
CA HIS A 34 1.13 11.99 18.61
C HIS A 34 1.89 10.73 19.08
N ASP A 35 2.01 9.66 18.28
CA ASP A 35 2.89 8.50 18.60
C ASP A 35 3.11 7.57 17.38
N LEU A 36 3.38 8.17 16.23
CA LEU A 36 3.29 7.46 14.95
C LEU A 36 4.66 6.95 14.52
N GLY A 37 4.87 5.63 14.63
CA GLY A 37 6.03 4.98 14.04
C GLY A 37 5.88 4.82 12.52
N THR A 38 6.40 3.73 11.95
CA THR A 38 6.41 3.49 10.50
C THR A 38 5.24 2.62 10.04
N VAL A 39 4.98 2.62 8.73
CA VAL A 39 4.01 1.75 8.05
C VAL A 39 4.76 0.80 7.12
N ALA A 40 4.48 -0.49 7.24
CA ALA A 40 4.97 -1.52 6.35
C ALA A 40 3.83 -2.10 5.52
N TRP A 41 4.11 -2.40 4.25
CA TRP A 41 3.17 -3.07 3.34
C TRP A 41 3.54 -4.55 3.19
N PHE A 42 2.52 -5.41 3.23
CA PHE A 42 2.65 -6.85 3.01
C PHE A 42 1.69 -7.30 1.91
N ARG A 43 2.12 -8.26 1.10
CA ARG A 43 1.30 -9.01 0.14
C ARG A 43 1.36 -10.48 0.52
N ASP A 44 0.21 -11.08 0.84
CA ASP A 44 0.11 -12.50 1.23
C ASP A 44 1.11 -12.88 2.34
N ASN A 45 1.21 -12.00 3.36
CA ASN A 45 2.12 -12.14 4.50
C ASN A 45 3.62 -12.03 4.16
N GLN A 46 3.98 -11.66 2.93
CA GLN A 46 5.35 -11.32 2.54
C GLN A 46 5.54 -9.81 2.47
N PRO A 47 6.67 -9.25 2.93
CA PRO A 47 6.92 -7.83 2.84
C PRO A 47 6.97 -7.38 1.38
N VAL A 48 6.31 -6.27 1.07
CA VAL A 48 6.38 -5.68 -0.27
C VAL A 48 7.76 -5.03 -0.43
N VAL A 49 8.58 -5.61 -1.30
CA VAL A 49 9.88 -5.04 -1.64
C VAL A 49 9.68 -3.96 -2.69
N THR A 50 9.97 -2.71 -2.34
CA THR A 50 10.11 -1.65 -3.34
C THR A 50 11.31 -1.99 -4.22
N SER A 51 11.14 -1.97 -5.54
CA SER A 51 12.28 -2.07 -6.44
C SER A 51 13.22 -0.91 -6.11
N ALA A 52 14.41 -1.21 -5.58
CA ALA A 52 15.41 -0.18 -5.35
C ALA A 52 15.78 0.45 -6.70
N ARG A 53 16.03 1.76 -6.73
CA ARG A 53 16.68 2.37 -7.89
C ARG A 53 18.05 1.70 -8.03
N SER A 54 18.29 0.99 -9.13
CA SER A 54 19.66 0.62 -9.49
C SER A 54 20.41 1.90 -9.82
N GLU A 55 21.68 2.02 -9.45
CA GLU A 55 22.52 3.18 -9.82
C GLU A 55 22.62 3.38 -11.35
N ASN A 56 22.27 2.34 -12.13
CA ASN A 56 22.20 2.39 -13.59
C ASN A 56 20.82 2.80 -14.16
N ASP A 57 19.77 2.89 -13.33
CA ASP A 57 18.42 3.30 -13.72
C ASP A 57 18.22 4.80 -13.48
N VAL A 58 19.00 5.62 -14.19
CA VAL A 58 18.97 7.09 -14.08
C VAL A 58 17.60 7.68 -14.51
N ASP A 59 16.76 6.89 -15.19
CA ASP A 59 15.48 7.36 -15.76
C ASP A 59 14.28 6.42 -15.54
N GLN A 60 14.44 5.31 -14.81
CA GLN A 60 13.32 4.38 -14.57
C GLN A 60 12.76 4.51 -13.16
N GLN A 61 11.51 4.99 -13.09
CA GLN A 61 10.77 5.02 -11.85
C GLN A 61 10.48 3.57 -11.41
N PRO A 62 10.77 3.21 -10.15
CA PRO A 62 10.61 1.84 -9.70
C PRO A 62 9.17 1.36 -9.87
N ARG A 63 8.99 0.11 -10.31
CA ARG A 63 7.67 -0.45 -10.59
C ARG A 63 6.76 -0.46 -9.36
N ILE A 64 7.34 -0.70 -8.19
CA ILE A 64 6.62 -0.66 -6.91
C ILE A 64 7.21 0.48 -6.08
N THR A 65 6.36 1.43 -5.68
CA THR A 65 6.75 2.54 -4.81
C THR A 65 5.88 2.58 -3.58
N VAL A 66 6.49 2.96 -2.46
CA VAL A 66 5.80 3.27 -1.20
C VAL A 66 6.16 4.69 -0.85
N GLU A 67 5.14 5.54 -0.78
CA GLU A 67 5.24 6.92 -0.32
C GLU A 67 4.53 7.01 1.01
N THR A 68 5.16 7.61 2.02
CA THR A 68 4.51 7.88 3.31
C THR A 68 4.59 9.36 3.57
N GLU A 69 3.44 9.98 3.76
CA GLU A 69 3.29 11.42 3.94
C GLU A 69 2.61 11.73 5.26
N TRP A 70 3.04 12.86 5.82
CA TRP A 70 2.55 13.43 7.06
C TRP A 70 1.87 14.76 6.70
N SER A 71 0.54 14.76 6.68
CA SER A 71 -0.23 15.99 6.55
C SER A 71 -1.10 16.18 7.80
N GLU A 72 -2.39 15.88 7.71
CA GLU A 72 -3.33 15.92 8.85
C GLU A 72 -3.42 14.57 9.57
N ALA A 73 -3.01 13.50 8.91
CA ALA A 73 -2.90 12.14 9.41
C ALA A 73 -1.68 11.45 8.76
N LEU A 74 -1.22 10.34 9.35
CA LEU A 74 -0.25 9.49 8.68
C LEU A 74 -0.92 8.74 7.54
N GLU A 75 -0.44 8.99 6.32
CA GLU A 75 -0.95 8.40 5.10
C GLU A 75 0.17 7.67 4.34
N SER A 76 -0.03 6.38 4.07
CA SER A 76 0.90 5.56 3.29
C SER A 76 0.25 5.12 1.99
N ARG A 77 0.93 5.37 0.88
CA ARG A 77 0.47 5.11 -0.48
C ARG A 77 1.40 4.10 -1.14
N LEU A 78 0.88 2.89 -1.39
CA LEU A 78 1.53 1.87 -2.19
C LEU A 78 1.07 2.00 -3.64
N LYS A 79 2.00 2.18 -4.57
CA LYS A 79 1.74 2.20 -6.00
C LYS A 79 2.46 1.05 -6.69
N ILE A 80 1.73 0.33 -7.56
CA ILE A 80 2.30 -0.67 -8.46
C ILE A 80 2.01 -0.23 -9.89
N PHE A 81 3.06 0.20 -10.59
CA PHE A 81 3.02 0.52 -12.01
C PHE A 81 3.01 -0.76 -12.84
N SER A 82 2.28 -0.74 -13.96
CA SER A 82 2.15 -1.88 -14.87
C SER A 82 1.79 -3.18 -14.12
N ALA A 83 0.60 -3.19 -13.53
CA ALA A 83 0.09 -4.30 -12.72
C ALA A 83 0.09 -5.62 -13.50
N ARG A 84 0.54 -6.69 -12.86
CA ARG A 84 0.61 -8.05 -13.40
C ARG A 84 -0.37 -8.96 -12.67
N VAL A 85 -0.81 -10.05 -13.31
CA VAL A 85 -1.70 -11.03 -12.66
C VAL A 85 -1.10 -11.55 -11.34
N THR A 86 0.22 -11.69 -11.28
CA THR A 86 1.00 -12.08 -10.08
C THR A 86 1.04 -11.03 -8.97
N ASP A 87 0.56 -9.81 -9.23
CA ASP A 87 0.38 -8.80 -8.19
C ASP A 87 -0.98 -8.92 -7.49
N SER A 88 -1.85 -9.86 -7.89
CA SER A 88 -3.05 -10.18 -7.11
C SER A 88 -2.68 -10.76 -5.75
N GLY A 89 -3.48 -10.49 -4.73
CA GLY A 89 -3.24 -11.01 -3.38
C GLY A 89 -3.91 -10.18 -2.28
N ASN A 90 -3.68 -10.59 -1.04
CA ASN A 90 -4.11 -9.84 0.14
C ASN A 90 -3.05 -8.81 0.52
N TYR A 91 -3.35 -7.54 0.30
CA TYR A 91 -2.49 -6.43 0.67
C TYR A 91 -2.84 -5.94 2.07
N SER A 92 -1.85 -5.91 2.95
CA SER A 92 -1.99 -5.44 4.32
C SER A 92 -1.09 -4.25 4.60
N CYS A 93 -1.68 -3.19 5.11
CA CYS A 93 -0.99 -2.03 5.68
C CYS A 93 -0.83 -2.27 7.19
N VAL A 94 0.42 -2.37 7.65
CA VAL A 94 0.77 -2.75 9.02
C VAL A 94 1.54 -1.60 9.68
N PRO A 95 0.87 -0.76 10.49
CA PRO A 95 1.54 0.22 11.33
C PRO A 95 2.20 -0.43 12.55
N THR A 96 3.19 0.26 13.10
CA THR A 96 3.91 -0.16 14.32
C THR A 96 3.10 -0.01 15.61
N THR A 97 2.24 1.00 15.70
CA THR A 97 1.51 1.38 16.93
C THR A 97 -0.03 1.25 16.81
N ALA A 98 -0.54 0.65 15.72
CA ALA A 98 -1.98 0.57 15.46
C ALA A 98 -2.39 -0.80 14.90
N LYS A 99 -3.70 -1.08 14.83
CA LYS A 99 -4.21 -2.28 14.16
C LYS A 99 -3.99 -2.21 12.65
N ARG A 100 -3.63 -3.35 12.04
CA ARG A 100 -3.45 -3.48 10.58
C ARG A 100 -4.79 -3.39 9.84
N ALA A 101 -4.72 -2.98 8.58
CA ALA A 101 -5.82 -3.05 7.62
C ALA A 101 -5.42 -3.88 6.41
N SER A 102 -6.37 -4.61 5.84
CA SER A 102 -6.14 -5.53 4.72
C SER A 102 -7.21 -5.34 3.63
N VAL A 103 -6.81 -5.55 2.38
CA VAL A 103 -7.72 -5.52 1.22
C VAL A 103 -7.29 -6.60 0.21
N ILE A 104 -8.25 -7.24 -0.44
CA ILE A 104 -7.96 -8.18 -1.52
C ILE A 104 -7.88 -7.41 -2.84
N VAL A 105 -6.82 -7.66 -3.60
CA VAL A 105 -6.62 -7.11 -4.94
C VAL A 105 -6.65 -8.23 -5.97
N HIS A 106 -7.44 -8.04 -7.01
CA HIS A 106 -7.55 -8.90 -8.17
C HIS A 106 -7.06 -8.18 -9.41
N VAL A 107 -5.95 -8.64 -9.98
CA VAL A 107 -5.46 -8.14 -11.26
C VAL A 107 -6.03 -9.01 -12.37
N ILE A 108 -6.90 -8.42 -13.19
CA ILE A 108 -7.60 -9.11 -14.27
C ILE A 108 -6.97 -8.81 -15.64
N ASN A 109 -6.85 -9.83 -16.48
CA ASN A 109 -6.50 -9.64 -17.88
C ASN A 109 -7.67 -8.96 -18.59
N GLY A 110 -7.47 -7.71 -19.01
CA GLY A 110 -8.36 -7.10 -20.01
C GLY A 110 -8.01 -7.70 -21.37
N LYS A 111 -8.84 -8.59 -21.89
CA LYS A 111 -8.84 -8.86 -23.34
C LYS A 111 -9.46 -7.68 -24.08
#